data_AF-A0A7V2QV76-F1
#
_entry.id   AF-A0A7V2QV76-F1
#
_cell.length_a   1.000
_cell.length_b   1.000
_cell.length_c   1.000
_cell.angle_alpha   90.00
_cell.angle_beta   90.00
_cell.angle_gamma   90.00
#
_symmetry.space_group_name_H-M   'P 1'
#
loop_
_entity.id
_entity.type
_entity.pdbx_description
1 polymer ?
#
loop_
_entity_poly.entity_id
_entity_poly.type
_entity_poly.pdbx_seq_one_letter_code
_entity_poly.pdbx_strand_id
1 'polypeptide(L)'
;MEETIAIINQIIDEHKVILRHTHDLEQVANDAEAMMTLDKSKEVFMPGRLDQGYGLQKFQELWVMVEEGLKAHFNKEETQLLAAFQKDGDEKLVTTLQTLLLEHKDIRDRFDQEKKYIATLTTGQISRNIWQATAHDLRAHITHTRKLLEAHAEIEQELLHTMRKKITEAQEGIH
;
A
#
# COMPACT_ATOMS: atom_id res chain seq x y z
N MET A 1 19.63 -17.57 -12.26
CA MET A 1 20.52 -16.45 -11.89
C MET A 1 20.17 -15.15 -12.61
N GLU A 2 20.37 -14.99 -13.93
CA GLU A 2 20.00 -13.72 -14.62
C GLU A 2 18.51 -13.37 -14.49
N GLU A 3 17.64 -14.37 -14.67
CA GLU A 3 16.19 -14.24 -14.46
C GLU A 3 15.84 -13.76 -13.04
N THR A 4 16.51 -14.30 -12.02
CA THR A 4 16.32 -13.89 -10.62
C THR A 4 16.77 -12.46 -10.38
N ILE A 5 17.91 -12.04 -10.95
CA ILE A 5 18.36 -10.64 -10.87
C ILE A 5 17.34 -9.71 -11.53
N ALA A 6 16.78 -10.10 -12.68
CA ALA A 6 15.75 -9.32 -13.36
C ALA A 6 14.48 -9.17 -12.49
N ILE A 7 14.00 -10.25 -11.87
CA ILE A 7 12.86 -10.22 -10.95
C ILE A 7 13.15 -9.30 -9.76
N ILE A 8 14.32 -9.44 -9.11
CA ILE A 8 14.73 -8.61 -7.98
C ILE A 8 14.73 -7.12 -8.36
N ASN A 9 15.35 -6.77 -9.48
CA ASN A 9 15.42 -5.38 -9.91
C ASN A 9 14.02 -4.81 -10.20
N GLN A 10 13.13 -5.63 -10.80
CA GLN A 10 11.76 -5.22 -11.04
C GLN A 10 10.99 -4.97 -9.73
N ILE A 11 11.14 -5.81 -8.71
CA ILE A 11 10.51 -5.61 -7.39
C ILE A 11 11.02 -4.32 -6.73
N ILE A 12 12.34 -4.08 -6.76
CA ILE A 12 12.94 -2.84 -6.21
C ILE A 12 12.37 -1.59 -6.90
N ASP A 13 12.14 -1.63 -8.20
CA ASP A 13 11.54 -0.51 -8.93
C ASP A 13 10.04 -0.36 -8.63
N GLU A 14 9.32 -1.47 -8.43
CA GLU A 14 7.92 -1.46 -8.00
C GLU A 14 7.75 -0.85 -6.60
N HIS A 15 8.65 -1.13 -5.65
CA HIS A 15 8.63 -0.52 -4.31
C HIS A 15 8.56 1.00 -4.38
N LYS A 16 9.37 1.65 -5.23
CA LYS A 16 9.38 3.10 -5.38
C LYS A 16 8.02 3.65 -5.82
N VAL A 17 7.36 2.95 -6.74
CA VAL A 17 6.06 3.35 -7.28
C VAL A 17 4.97 3.18 -6.23
N ILE A 18 4.97 2.05 -5.53
CA ILE A 18 3.99 1.72 -4.50
C ILE A 18 4.08 2.69 -3.32
N LEU A 19 5.30 2.91 -2.80
CA LEU A 19 5.52 3.83 -1.68
C LEU A 19 5.14 5.27 -2.04
N ARG A 20 5.40 5.69 -3.28
CA ARG A 20 4.92 7.00 -3.76
C ARG A 20 3.40 7.07 -3.76
N HIS A 21 2.71 6.06 -4.31
CA HIS A 21 1.24 6.08 -4.37
C HIS A 21 0.59 6.00 -2.97
N THR A 22 1.19 5.27 -2.03
CA THR A 22 0.68 5.21 -0.65
C THR A 22 0.93 6.51 0.11
N HIS A 23 2.05 7.21 -0.17
CA HIS A 23 2.27 8.57 0.31
C HIS A 23 1.26 9.57 -0.29
N ASP A 24 1.00 9.50 -1.59
CA ASP A 24 -0.01 10.35 -2.24
C ASP A 24 -1.41 10.12 -1.62
N LEU A 25 -1.76 8.85 -1.34
CA LEU A 25 -2.99 8.49 -0.64
C LEU A 25 -3.06 9.08 0.77
N GLU A 26 -1.99 8.98 1.56
CA GLU A 26 -1.89 9.59 2.90
C GLU A 26 -2.02 11.12 2.81
N GLN A 27 -1.37 11.74 1.83
CA GLN A 27 -1.43 13.19 1.65
C GLN A 27 -2.86 13.64 1.33
N VAL A 28 -3.56 12.97 0.41
CA VAL A 28 -4.96 13.30 0.09
C VAL A 28 -5.88 13.02 1.29
N ALA A 29 -5.63 11.96 2.06
CA ALA A 29 -6.41 11.68 3.27
C ALA A 29 -6.24 12.78 4.33
N ASN A 30 -5.02 13.31 4.50
CA ASN A 30 -4.69 14.31 5.51
C ASN A 30 -4.92 15.76 5.07
N ASP A 31 -5.11 16.01 3.78
CA ASP A 31 -5.47 17.33 3.28
C ASP A 31 -6.85 17.74 3.82
N ALA A 32 -6.81 18.61 4.82
CA ALA A 32 -7.99 19.14 5.48
C ALA A 32 -8.88 19.93 4.52
N GLU A 33 -8.37 20.55 3.45
CA GLU A 33 -9.17 21.28 2.48
C GLU A 33 -9.87 20.32 1.48
N ALA A 34 -9.18 19.24 1.09
CA ALA A 34 -9.75 18.13 0.31
C ALA A 34 -10.83 17.35 1.08
N MET A 35 -10.67 17.23 2.40
CA MET A 35 -11.69 16.63 3.29
C MET A 35 -12.74 17.64 3.76
N MET A 36 -12.46 18.94 3.84
CA MET A 36 -13.44 20.00 4.20
C MET A 36 -14.32 20.42 3.02
N THR A 37 -13.93 20.15 1.77
CA THR A 37 -14.88 20.16 0.64
C THR A 37 -15.99 19.10 0.84
N LEU A 38 -15.78 18.10 1.72
CA LEU A 38 -16.80 17.17 2.18
C LEU A 38 -17.64 17.70 3.38
N ASP A 39 -17.12 18.69 4.13
CA ASP A 39 -17.75 19.29 5.34
C ASP A 39 -18.65 20.51 5.04
N LYS A 40 -18.49 21.24 3.92
CA LYS A 40 -19.28 22.45 3.61
C LYS A 40 -20.74 22.20 3.16
N SER A 41 -21.42 21.17 3.68
CA SER A 41 -22.69 20.64 3.17
C SER A 41 -23.90 20.68 4.09
N LYS A 42 -23.84 21.28 5.29
CA LYS A 42 -25.00 21.29 6.20
C LYS A 42 -25.47 22.67 6.66
N GLU A 43 -25.24 23.72 5.86
CA GLU A 43 -26.13 24.88 5.88
C GLU A 43 -27.14 24.76 4.74
N VAL A 44 -28.36 24.39 5.13
CA VAL A 44 -29.67 24.58 4.47
C VAL A 44 -29.79 24.20 2.98
N PHE A 45 -30.71 23.28 2.73
CA PHE A 45 -31.24 22.84 1.43
C PHE A 45 -31.25 23.96 0.36
N MET A 46 -30.29 23.94 -0.56
CA MET A 46 -30.33 24.72 -1.81
C MET A 46 -30.10 23.78 -3.01
N PRO A 47 -31.04 23.68 -3.96
CA PRO A 47 -30.85 22.88 -5.17
C PRO A 47 -29.73 23.51 -6.02
N GLY A 48 -28.66 22.74 -6.29
CA GLY A 48 -27.59 23.16 -7.22
C GLY A 48 -26.13 22.97 -6.80
N ARG A 49 -25.80 22.28 -5.69
CA ARG A 49 -24.39 22.02 -5.30
C ARG A 49 -23.95 20.59 -5.63
N LEU A 50 -23.34 20.43 -6.81
CA LEU A 50 -22.89 19.18 -7.42
C LEU A 50 -21.48 18.71 -6.98
N ASP A 51 -20.79 19.39 -6.07
CA ASP A 51 -19.31 19.28 -5.95
C ASP A 51 -18.77 18.59 -4.67
N GLN A 52 -19.64 17.96 -3.86
CA GLN A 52 -19.25 17.43 -2.53
C GLN A 52 -19.01 15.92 -2.50
N GLY A 53 -19.59 15.15 -3.42
CA GLY A 53 -19.25 13.73 -3.61
C GLY A 53 -17.92 13.53 -4.34
N TYR A 54 -17.45 14.56 -5.06
CA TYR A 54 -16.34 14.45 -5.99
C TYR A 54 -14.98 14.21 -5.29
N GLY A 55 -14.73 14.86 -4.15
CA GLY A 55 -13.49 14.67 -3.40
C GLY A 55 -13.37 13.25 -2.81
N LEU A 56 -14.44 12.74 -2.20
CA LEU A 56 -14.46 11.41 -1.59
C LEU A 56 -14.47 10.31 -2.66
N GLN A 57 -15.11 10.55 -3.80
CA GLN A 57 -15.06 9.66 -4.95
C GLN A 57 -13.65 9.57 -5.53
N LYS A 58 -12.96 10.71 -5.74
CA LYS A 58 -11.55 10.72 -6.18
C LYS A 58 -10.63 10.02 -5.19
N PHE A 59 -10.85 10.25 -3.89
CA PHE A 59 -10.11 9.55 -2.86
C PHE A 59 -10.35 8.04 -2.92
N GLN A 60 -11.59 7.61 -3.12
CA GLN A 60 -11.92 6.19 -3.30
C GLN A 60 -11.27 5.60 -4.55
N GLU A 61 -11.25 6.32 -5.67
CA GLU A 61 -10.58 5.90 -6.91
C GLU A 61 -9.07 5.75 -6.71
N LEU A 62 -8.43 6.71 -6.02
CA LEU A 62 -7.02 6.63 -5.63
C LEU A 62 -6.76 5.42 -4.72
N TRP A 63 -7.60 5.22 -3.71
CA TRP A 63 -7.51 4.09 -2.78
C TRP A 63 -7.61 2.75 -3.51
N VAL A 64 -8.57 2.60 -4.44
CA VAL A 64 -8.72 1.37 -5.26
C VAL A 64 -7.47 1.12 -6.10
N MET A 65 -6.92 2.16 -6.75
CA MET A 65 -5.69 2.03 -7.54
C MET A 65 -4.51 1.57 -6.68
N VAL A 66 -4.35 2.12 -5.48
CA VAL A 66 -3.31 1.69 -4.53
C VAL A 66 -3.51 0.24 -4.09
N GLU A 67 -4.74 -0.13 -3.72
CA GLU A 67 -5.09 -1.49 -3.29
C GLU A 67 -4.80 -2.53 -4.39
N GLU A 68 -5.20 -2.25 -5.62
CA GLU A 68 -4.97 -3.13 -6.77
C GLU A 68 -3.47 -3.26 -7.09
N GLY A 69 -2.72 -2.16 -7.04
CA GLY A 69 -1.28 -2.15 -7.22
C GLY A 69 -0.56 -3.01 -6.19
N LEU A 70 -0.93 -2.88 -4.91
CA LEU A 70 -0.38 -3.69 -3.82
C LEU A 70 -0.73 -5.17 -3.97
N LYS A 71 -1.96 -5.50 -4.35
CA LYS A 71 -2.37 -6.90 -4.59
C LYS A 71 -1.54 -7.54 -5.71
N ALA A 72 -1.33 -6.82 -6.80
CA ALA A 72 -0.52 -7.32 -7.92
C ALA A 72 0.94 -7.54 -7.52
N HIS A 73 1.51 -6.60 -6.75
CA HIS A 73 2.87 -6.67 -6.23
C HIS A 73 3.07 -7.84 -5.26
N PHE A 74 2.23 -7.95 -4.23
CA PHE A 74 2.30 -9.07 -3.29
C PHE A 74 2.13 -10.41 -3.99
N ASN A 75 1.22 -10.51 -4.97
CA ASN A 75 1.07 -11.75 -5.73
C ASN A 75 2.36 -12.10 -6.49
N LYS A 76 3.07 -11.11 -7.03
CA LYS A 76 4.34 -11.33 -7.73
C LYS A 76 5.44 -11.80 -6.77
N GLU A 77 5.48 -11.26 -5.55
CA GLU A 77 6.44 -11.68 -4.52
C GLU A 77 6.16 -13.09 -4.02
N GLU A 78 4.90 -13.37 -3.68
CA GLU A 78 4.42 -14.66 -3.20
C GLU A 78 4.57 -15.79 -4.23
N THR A 79 4.73 -15.45 -5.51
CA THR A 79 4.87 -16.41 -6.61
C THR A 79 6.26 -16.38 -7.23
N GLN A 80 6.56 -15.35 -8.01
CA GLN A 80 7.75 -15.27 -8.85
C GLN A 80 9.01 -15.02 -8.02
N LEU A 81 8.96 -14.07 -7.07
CA LEU A 81 10.11 -13.80 -6.21
C LEU A 81 10.44 -14.99 -5.31
N LEU A 82 9.41 -15.57 -4.68
CA LEU A 82 9.58 -16.75 -3.84
C LEU A 82 10.18 -17.92 -4.63
N ALA A 83 9.69 -18.19 -5.85
CA ALA A 83 10.25 -19.23 -6.71
C ALA A 83 11.72 -18.95 -7.08
N ALA A 84 12.07 -17.68 -7.34
CA ALA A 84 13.44 -17.28 -7.61
C ALA A 84 14.37 -17.47 -6.40
N PHE A 85 13.88 -17.15 -5.19
CA PHE A 85 14.60 -17.42 -3.94
C PHE A 85 14.80 -18.91 -3.69
N GLN A 86 13.77 -19.73 -3.93
CA GLN A 86 13.87 -21.20 -3.81
C GLN A 86 14.86 -21.83 -4.79
N LYS A 87 15.00 -21.22 -5.98
CA LYS A 87 15.88 -21.71 -7.05
C LYS A 87 17.35 -21.35 -6.84
N ASP A 88 17.62 -20.08 -6.53
CA ASP A 88 18.99 -19.53 -6.54
C ASP A 88 19.49 -19.12 -5.14
N GLY A 89 18.63 -19.18 -4.10
CA GLY A 89 18.93 -18.71 -2.74
C GLY A 89 19.30 -19.83 -1.78
N ASP A 90 19.93 -19.47 -0.67
CA ASP A 90 20.16 -20.40 0.43
C ASP A 90 18.93 -20.54 1.35
N GLU A 91 18.92 -21.60 2.17
CA GLU A 91 17.81 -21.91 3.07
C GLU A 91 17.45 -20.75 4.02
N LYS A 92 18.46 -20.00 4.47
CA LYS A 92 18.26 -18.86 5.35
C LYS A 92 17.53 -17.74 4.61
N LEU A 93 17.94 -17.39 3.40
CA LEU A 93 17.27 -16.36 2.59
C LEU A 93 15.84 -16.74 2.25
N VAL A 94 15.59 -18.00 1.88
CA VAL A 94 14.24 -18.51 1.60
C VAL A 94 13.35 -18.40 2.83
N THR A 95 13.83 -18.83 4.00
CA THR A 95 13.07 -18.78 5.26
C THR A 95 12.77 -17.34 5.68
N THR A 96 13.74 -16.43 5.53
CA THR A 96 13.54 -15.00 5.83
C THR A 96 12.47 -14.41 4.92
N LEU A 97 12.52 -14.66 3.60
CA LEU A 97 11.51 -14.17 2.68
C LEU A 97 10.12 -14.71 3.06
N GLN A 98 9.99 -16.02 3.28
CA GLN A 98 8.72 -16.64 3.67
C GLN A 98 8.14 -16.02 4.94
N THR A 99 8.98 -15.68 5.91
CA THR A 99 8.55 -15.00 7.13
C THR A 99 8.03 -13.60 6.82
N LEU A 100 8.73 -12.85 5.97
CA LEU A 100 8.35 -11.50 5.58
C LEU A 100 7.03 -11.47 4.80
N LEU A 101 6.81 -12.44 3.91
CA LEU A 101 5.56 -12.58 3.14
C LEU A 101 4.32 -12.79 4.03
N LEU A 102 4.48 -13.24 5.28
CA LEU A 102 3.35 -13.34 6.21
C LEU A 102 2.76 -11.97 6.56
N GLU A 103 3.57 -10.90 6.54
CA GLU A 103 3.13 -9.54 6.81
C GLU A 103 2.13 -9.02 5.75
N HIS A 104 2.16 -9.58 4.54
CA HIS A 104 1.21 -9.19 3.49
C HIS A 104 -0.24 -9.41 3.91
N LYS A 105 -0.51 -10.43 4.73
CA LYS A 105 -1.86 -10.65 5.26
C LYS A 105 -2.30 -9.48 6.13
N ASP A 106 -1.45 -9.03 7.03
CA ASP A 106 -1.77 -7.94 7.95
C ASP A 106 -1.96 -6.61 7.20
N ILE A 107 -1.18 -6.38 6.14
CA ILE A 107 -1.35 -5.20 5.27
C ILE A 107 -2.68 -5.29 4.50
N ARG A 108 -3.04 -6.46 3.94
CA ARG A 108 -4.34 -6.65 3.28
C ARG A 108 -5.51 -6.42 4.23
N ASP A 109 -5.45 -6.96 5.44
CA ASP A 109 -6.49 -6.78 6.47
C ASP A 109 -6.69 -5.30 6.83
N ARG A 110 -5.61 -4.50 6.81
CA ARG A 110 -5.67 -3.05 7.02
C ARG A 110 -6.38 -2.32 5.89
N PHE A 111 -6.09 -2.66 4.64
CA PHE A 111 -6.82 -2.10 3.49
C PHE A 111 -8.31 -2.47 3.56
N ASP A 112 -8.65 -3.71 3.91
CA ASP A 112 -10.05 -4.10 4.10
C ASP A 112 -10.76 -3.29 5.19
N GLN A 113 -10.04 -2.88 6.24
CA GLN A 113 -10.58 -1.98 7.26
C GLN A 113 -10.78 -0.56 6.74
N GLU A 114 -9.83 -0.02 5.98
CA GLU A 114 -9.94 1.30 5.33
C GLU A 114 -11.14 1.35 4.38
N LYS A 115 -11.35 0.29 3.62
CA LYS A 115 -12.52 0.13 2.73
C LYS A 115 -13.84 0.30 3.47
N LYS A 116 -13.96 -0.23 4.69
CA LYS A 116 -15.16 -0.09 5.53
C LYS A 116 -15.36 1.36 5.98
N TYR A 117 -14.29 2.06 6.34
CA TYR A 117 -14.38 3.49 6.68
C TYR A 117 -14.82 4.31 5.47
N ILE A 118 -14.23 4.08 4.30
CA ILE A 118 -14.59 4.75 3.05
C ILE A 118 -16.06 4.51 2.72
N ALA A 119 -16.51 3.25 2.74
CA ALA A 119 -17.91 2.90 2.51
C ALA A 119 -18.86 3.60 3.49
N THR A 120 -18.47 3.70 4.77
CA THR A 120 -19.26 4.39 5.79
C THR A 120 -19.38 5.89 5.47
N LEU A 121 -18.27 6.53 5.11
CA LEU A 121 -18.21 7.96 4.78
C LEU A 121 -19.01 8.29 3.51
N THR A 122 -19.04 7.38 2.52
CA THR A 122 -19.76 7.59 1.25
C THR A 122 -21.27 7.39 1.35
N THR A 123 -21.78 6.70 2.39
CA THR A 123 -23.23 6.50 2.55
C THR A 123 -24.02 7.80 2.71
N GLY A 124 -23.41 8.86 3.25
CA GLY A 124 -24.08 10.14 3.54
C GLY A 124 -25.16 10.07 4.64
N GLN A 125 -25.40 8.89 5.24
CA GLN A 125 -26.49 8.64 6.19
C GLN A 125 -26.09 8.84 7.66
N ILE A 126 -24.83 9.20 7.92
CA ILE A 126 -24.29 9.39 9.27
C ILE A 126 -24.38 10.85 9.75
N SER A 127 -24.46 11.01 11.08
CA SER A 127 -24.44 12.35 11.69
C SER A 127 -23.07 13.02 11.50
N ARG A 128 -23.01 14.35 11.61
CA ARG A 128 -21.76 15.11 11.41
C ARG A 128 -20.65 14.65 12.36
N ASN A 129 -20.97 14.45 13.63
CA ASN A 129 -19.99 14.04 14.64
C ASN A 129 -19.44 12.64 14.34
N ILE A 130 -20.29 11.71 13.88
CA ILE A 130 -19.87 10.37 13.48
C ILE A 130 -18.99 10.46 12.23
N TRP A 131 -19.38 11.25 11.24
CA TRP A 131 -18.59 11.47 10.03
C TRP A 131 -17.18 11.98 10.35
N GLN A 132 -17.07 13.00 11.20
CA GLN A 132 -15.78 13.57 11.60
C GLN A 132 -14.91 12.57 12.36
N ALA A 133 -15.50 11.78 13.26
CA ALA A 133 -14.79 10.71 13.95
C ALA A 133 -14.29 9.63 12.97
N THR A 134 -15.15 9.13 12.08
CA THR A 134 -14.75 8.13 11.08
C THR A 134 -13.68 8.65 10.12
N ALA A 135 -13.76 9.92 9.69
CA ALA A 135 -12.73 10.54 8.87
C ALA A 135 -11.40 10.71 9.62
N HIS A 136 -11.44 11.00 10.92
CA HIS A 136 -10.24 11.00 11.77
C HIS A 136 -9.62 9.61 11.88
N ASP A 137 -10.43 8.59 12.14
CA ASP A 137 -9.97 7.21 12.27
C ASP A 137 -9.37 6.67 10.96
N LEU A 138 -10.00 6.96 9.82
CA LEU A 138 -9.47 6.63 8.50
C LEU A 138 -8.08 7.24 8.26
N ARG A 139 -7.91 8.54 8.55
CA ARG A 139 -6.62 9.23 8.41
C ARG A 139 -5.53 8.60 9.27
N ALA A 140 -5.83 8.38 10.54
CA ALA A 140 -4.88 7.73 11.45
C ALA A 140 -4.53 6.32 10.97
N HIS A 141 -5.52 5.59 10.47
CA HIS A 141 -5.31 4.24 9.96
C HIS A 141 -4.40 4.23 8.72
N ILE A 142 -4.66 5.07 7.72
CA ILE A 142 -3.84 5.19 6.50
C ILE A 142 -2.40 5.58 6.83
N THR A 143 -2.22 6.58 7.70
CA THR A 143 -0.89 7.00 8.17
C THR A 143 -0.12 5.82 8.79
N HIS A 144 -0.80 4.99 9.59
CA HIS A 144 -0.17 3.80 10.17
C HIS A 144 0.10 2.70 9.14
N THR A 145 -0.84 2.45 8.22
CA THR A 145 -0.68 1.46 7.14
C THR A 145 0.50 1.82 6.23
N ARG A 146 0.65 3.11 5.86
CA ARG A 146 1.79 3.58 5.06
C ARG A 146 3.12 3.33 5.76
N LYS A 147 3.23 3.66 7.05
CA LYS A 147 4.46 3.42 7.83
C LYS A 147 4.81 1.95 7.93
N LEU A 148 3.80 1.09 8.10
CA LEU A 148 4.00 -0.37 8.11
C LEU A 148 4.53 -0.85 6.76
N LEU A 149 3.96 -0.36 5.66
CA LEU A 149 4.39 -0.71 4.32
C LEU A 149 5.81 -0.23 3.99
N GLU A 150 6.20 0.96 4.47
CA GLU A 150 7.59 1.44 4.37
C GLU A 150 8.56 0.52 5.11
N ALA A 151 8.26 0.19 6.37
CA ALA A 151 9.11 -0.70 7.15
C ALA A 151 9.24 -2.09 6.51
N HIS A 152 8.13 -2.62 5.98
CA HIS A 152 8.11 -3.87 5.23
C HIS A 152 9.02 -3.81 4.00
N ALA A 153 8.85 -2.76 3.17
CA ALA A 153 9.63 -2.57 1.95
C ALA A 153 11.13 -2.36 2.25
N GLU A 154 11.48 -1.68 3.34
CA GLU A 154 12.88 -1.51 3.76
C GLU A 154 13.54 -2.85 4.10
N ILE A 155 12.87 -3.69 4.89
CA ILE A 155 13.37 -5.03 5.26
C ILE A 155 13.48 -5.92 4.01
N GLU A 156 12.47 -5.89 3.15
CA GLU A 156 12.51 -6.66 1.90
C GLU A 156 13.65 -6.18 1.00
N GLN A 157 13.82 -4.88 0.86
CA GLN A 157 14.87 -4.31 0.03
C GLN A 157 16.25 -4.76 0.48
N GLU A 158 16.54 -4.80 1.79
CA GLU A 158 17.81 -5.35 2.31
C GLU A 158 18.00 -6.82 1.93
N LEU A 159 16.93 -7.62 2.02
CA LEU A 159 16.95 -9.03 1.65
C LEU A 159 17.21 -9.23 0.15
N LEU A 160 16.55 -8.44 -0.70
CA LEU A 160 16.72 -8.43 -2.14
C LEU A 160 18.15 -8.05 -2.55
N HIS A 161 18.74 -7.04 -1.90
CA HIS A 161 20.13 -6.65 -2.13
C HIS A 161 21.10 -7.76 -1.72
N THR A 162 20.84 -8.42 -0.60
CA THR A 162 21.64 -9.54 -0.11
C THR A 162 21.61 -10.70 -1.11
N MET A 163 20.41 -11.07 -1.57
CA MET A 163 20.24 -12.12 -2.57
C MET A 163 20.96 -11.78 -3.88
N ARG A 164 20.76 -10.57 -4.40
CA ARG A 164 21.41 -10.11 -5.64
C ARG A 164 22.93 -10.19 -5.53
N LYS A 165 23.50 -9.70 -4.43
CA LYS A 165 24.94 -9.74 -4.18
C LYS A 165 25.49 -11.16 -4.23
N LYS A 166 24.84 -12.10 -3.52
CA LYS A 166 25.26 -13.51 -3.51
C LYS A 166 25.23 -14.16 -4.89
N ILE A 167 24.19 -13.90 -5.67
CA ILE A 167 24.07 -14.42 -7.03
C ILE A 167 25.22 -13.88 -7.89
N THR A 168 25.52 -12.57 -7.80
CA THR A 168 26.61 -11.96 -8.57
C THR A 168 27.97 -12.51 -8.17
N GLU A 169 28.27 -12.63 -6.87
CA GLU A 169 29.54 -13.22 -6.38
C GLU A 169 29.71 -14.67 -6.87
N ALA A 170 28.64 -15.47 -6.83
CA ALA A 170 28.63 -16.83 -7.34
C ALA A 170 28.84 -16.91 -8.87
N GLN A 171 28.35 -15.93 -9.64
CA GLN A 171 28.60 -15.84 -11.08
C GLN A 171 30.05 -15.45 -11.41
N GLU A 172 30.65 -14.60 -10.58
CA GLU A 172 32.03 -14.13 -10.75
C GLU A 172 33.09 -15.10 -10.19
N GLY A 173 32.66 -16.16 -9.51
CA GLY A 173 33.56 -17.14 -8.86
C GLY A 173 34.27 -16.56 -7.63
N ILE A 174 33.69 -15.55 -7.00
CA ILE A 174 34.22 -14.90 -5.79
C ILE A 174 33.60 -15.63 -4.59
N HIS A 175 34.45 -16.28 -3.78
CA HIS A 175 34.07 -17.04 -2.59
C HIS A 175 34.37 -16.26 -1.30
#